data_AF-B5JKE5-F1
#
_entry.id   AF-B5JKE5-F1
#
_cell.length_a   1.000
_cell.length_b   1.000
_cell.length_c   1.000
_cell.angle_alpha   90.00
_cell.angle_beta   90.00
_cell.angle_gamma   90.00
#
_symmetry.space_group_name_H-M   'P 1'
#
loop_
_entity.id
_entity.type
_entity.pdbx_description
1 polymer ?
#
loop_
_entity_poly.entity_id
_entity_poly.type
_entity_poly.pdbx_seq_one_letter_code
_entity_poly.pdbx_strand_id
1 'polypeptide(L)'
;MTNTSKILSLALISSLVFSGCSKKEEAPQVTEADVQAAADAAAKEATDAAAASQAESEKKMEDKLASGLASIQKESDSKLADAKADMEAKMAAEKEKMKEEMAAKLAEETKALKNQFLASNASLKSQFDSLKEKYESVKDKLPDNVVETVSAKLPELASSLGNLESITSKFNPSSLEQLKELQTKYQSELALAKKVADEVLKLLGKGSLESMLPKL
;
A
#
# COMPACT_ATOMS: atom_id res chain seq x y z
N MET A 1 -51.28 3.72 -30.20
CA MET A 1 -52.14 4.52 -29.29
C MET A 1 -51.28 5.62 -28.70
N THR A 2 -51.52 6.92 -28.78
CA THR A 2 -52.41 7.76 -29.59
C THR A 2 -51.97 9.17 -29.19
N ASN A 3 -51.34 9.90 -30.10
CA ASN A 3 -51.17 11.35 -29.94
C ASN A 3 -52.56 11.97 -29.96
N THR A 4 -52.94 12.67 -28.88
CA THR A 4 -54.20 13.43 -28.82
C THR A 4 -53.89 14.87 -28.43
N SER A 5 -53.80 15.70 -29.47
CA SER A 5 -53.84 17.16 -29.38
C SER A 5 -55.14 17.61 -28.73
N LYS A 6 -55.03 18.46 -27.70
CA LYS A 6 -56.19 19.16 -27.12
C LYS A 6 -56.35 20.53 -27.79
N ILE A 7 -57.57 20.70 -28.25
CA ILE A 7 -58.22 21.87 -28.83
C ILE A 7 -58.21 23.04 -27.84
N LEU A 8 -57.91 24.26 -28.31
CA LEU A 8 -58.40 25.47 -27.65
C LEU A 8 -59.23 26.30 -28.65
N SER A 9 -60.47 26.48 -28.26
CA SER A 9 -61.59 27.09 -28.98
C SER A 9 -61.39 28.58 -29.24
N LEU A 10 -61.63 29.00 -30.47
CA LEU A 10 -61.82 30.41 -30.83
C LEU A 10 -63.32 30.72 -30.75
N ALA A 11 -63.76 31.28 -29.62
CA ALA A 11 -65.14 31.71 -29.41
C ALA A 11 -65.31 33.15 -29.88
N LEU A 12 -66.25 33.30 -30.81
CA LEU A 12 -66.90 34.51 -31.30
C LEU A 12 -67.33 35.45 -30.14
N ILE A 13 -67.08 36.75 -30.26
CA ILE A 13 -67.88 37.78 -29.58
C ILE A 13 -68.39 38.77 -30.64
N SER A 14 -69.62 38.48 -31.10
CA SER A 14 -70.56 39.48 -31.61
C SER A 14 -71.11 40.28 -30.44
N SER A 15 -71.26 41.60 -30.60
CA SER A 15 -72.40 42.40 -30.11
C SER A 15 -72.37 43.82 -30.68
N LEU A 16 -73.15 44.06 -31.74
CA LEU A 16 -73.87 45.33 -31.94
C LEU A 16 -74.85 45.53 -30.77
N VAL A 17 -75.03 46.75 -30.23
CA VAL A 17 -76.34 47.45 -30.05
C VAL A 17 -76.12 48.95 -29.73
N PHE A 18 -76.47 49.80 -30.70
CA PHE A 18 -77.41 50.95 -30.66
C PHE A 18 -77.65 51.85 -29.41
N SER A 19 -77.41 53.16 -29.59
CA SER A 19 -78.23 54.35 -29.23
C SER A 19 -77.37 55.61 -29.52
N GLY A 20 -77.76 56.72 -30.14
CA GLY A 20 -79.02 57.31 -30.57
C GLY A 20 -78.83 58.84 -30.59
N CYS A 21 -79.00 59.47 -31.77
CA CYS A 21 -79.27 60.88 -32.08
C CYS A 21 -78.26 62.04 -31.79
N SER A 22 -77.85 62.65 -32.92
CA SER A 22 -77.83 64.10 -33.21
C SER A 22 -76.63 64.96 -32.76
N LYS A 23 -75.58 65.01 -33.60
CA LYS A 23 -75.05 66.27 -34.18
C LYS A 23 -74.02 65.97 -35.26
N LYS A 24 -74.08 66.81 -36.30
CA LYS A 24 -73.34 66.77 -37.57
C LYS A 24 -71.82 66.56 -37.38
N GLU A 25 -71.30 65.65 -38.20
CA GLU A 25 -69.92 65.16 -38.33
C GLU A 25 -68.86 66.26 -38.46
N GLU A 26 -67.73 66.05 -37.79
CA GLU A 26 -66.49 65.63 -38.46
C GLU A 26 -65.73 64.74 -37.46
N ALA A 27 -65.95 63.44 -37.56
CA ALA A 27 -65.12 62.46 -36.89
C ALA A 27 -63.72 62.53 -37.53
N PRO A 28 -62.61 62.50 -36.77
CA PRO A 28 -61.31 62.28 -37.37
C PRO A 28 -61.39 60.92 -38.08
N GLN A 29 -61.25 60.94 -39.41
CA GLN A 29 -61.17 59.72 -40.20
C GLN A 29 -59.95 58.96 -39.69
N VAL A 30 -60.18 57.92 -38.88
CA VAL A 30 -59.17 56.91 -38.58
C VAL A 30 -58.83 56.31 -39.94
N THR A 31 -57.68 56.68 -40.48
CA THR A 31 -57.28 56.17 -41.77
C THR A 31 -56.79 54.74 -41.61
N GLU A 32 -56.90 53.95 -42.67
CA GLU A 32 -56.35 52.59 -42.71
C GLU A 32 -54.86 52.57 -42.33
N ALA A 33 -54.14 53.68 -42.57
CA ALA A 33 -52.77 53.90 -42.16
C ALA A 33 -52.57 54.02 -40.63
N ASP A 34 -53.51 54.62 -39.89
CA ASP A 34 -53.43 54.75 -38.42
C ASP A 34 -53.68 53.40 -37.73
N VAL A 35 -54.59 52.59 -38.27
CA VAL A 35 -54.84 51.22 -37.80
C VAL A 35 -53.63 50.33 -38.10
N GLN A 36 -53.03 50.48 -39.28
CA GLN A 36 -51.84 49.74 -39.67
C GLN A 36 -50.63 50.13 -38.80
N ALA A 37 -50.41 51.42 -38.54
CA ALA A 37 -49.33 51.88 -37.67
C ALA A 37 -49.49 51.42 -36.22
N ALA A 38 -50.71 51.40 -35.69
CA ALA A 38 -51.00 50.85 -34.37
C ALA A 38 -50.81 49.32 -34.31
N ALA A 39 -51.21 48.60 -35.37
CA ALA A 39 -50.98 47.17 -35.50
C ALA A 39 -49.48 46.84 -35.59
N ASP A 40 -48.71 47.61 -36.35
CA ASP A 40 -47.26 47.45 -36.49
C ASP A 40 -46.52 47.79 -35.18
N ALA A 41 -46.97 48.80 -34.44
CA ALA A 41 -46.43 49.15 -33.13
C ALA A 41 -46.74 48.07 -32.08
N ALA A 42 -47.96 47.54 -32.05
CA ALA A 42 -48.34 46.44 -31.16
C ALA A 42 -47.63 45.13 -31.52
N ALA A 43 -47.45 44.86 -32.82
CA ALA A 43 -46.67 43.72 -33.29
C ALA A 43 -45.20 43.84 -32.86
N LYS A 44 -44.62 45.05 -32.96
CA LYS A 44 -43.25 45.33 -32.52
C LYS A 44 -43.09 45.17 -31.00
N GLU A 45 -44.00 45.72 -30.21
CA GLU A 45 -43.99 45.58 -28.76
C GLU A 45 -44.14 44.11 -28.31
N ALA A 46 -44.99 43.34 -29.00
CA ALA A 46 -45.11 41.91 -28.78
C ALA A 46 -43.82 41.15 -29.13
N THR A 47 -43.13 41.52 -30.22
CA THR A 47 -41.85 40.90 -30.58
C THR A 47 -40.72 41.26 -29.63
N ASP A 48 -40.66 42.51 -29.15
CA ASP A 48 -39.64 42.96 -28.19
C ASP A 48 -39.85 42.31 -26.81
N ALA A 49 -41.11 42.18 -26.37
CA ALA A 49 -41.46 41.46 -25.16
C ALA A 49 -41.15 39.95 -25.25
N ALA A 50 -41.40 39.32 -26.40
CA ALA A 50 -41.04 37.92 -26.63
C ALA A 50 -39.51 37.72 -26.62
N ALA A 51 -38.74 38.63 -27.25
CA ALA A 51 -37.29 38.58 -27.23
C ALA A 51 -36.70 38.80 -25.83
N ALA A 52 -37.26 39.73 -25.05
CA ALA A 52 -36.86 39.95 -23.65
C ALA A 52 -37.18 38.74 -22.76
N SER A 53 -38.36 38.14 -22.91
CA SER A 53 -38.74 36.93 -22.18
C SER A 53 -37.86 35.73 -22.54
N GLN A 54 -37.45 35.62 -23.80
CA GLN A 54 -36.54 34.56 -24.23
C GLN A 54 -35.13 34.76 -23.62
N ALA A 55 -34.58 35.98 -23.69
CA ALA A 55 -33.28 36.31 -23.12
C ALA A 55 -33.22 36.10 -21.58
N GLU A 56 -34.29 36.43 -20.85
CA GLU A 56 -34.37 36.20 -19.40
C GLU A 56 -34.44 34.70 -19.08
N SER A 57 -35.16 33.92 -19.90
CA SER A 57 -35.25 32.46 -19.74
C SER A 57 -33.92 31.75 -20.01
N GLU A 58 -33.17 32.22 -21.02
CA GLU A 58 -31.84 31.72 -21.36
C GLU A 58 -30.84 32.03 -20.25
N LYS A 59 -30.79 33.28 -19.78
CA LYS A 59 -29.93 33.68 -18.65
C LYS A 59 -30.20 32.87 -17.39
N LYS A 60 -31.48 32.61 -17.08
CA LYS A 60 -31.87 31.79 -15.93
C LYS A 60 -31.48 30.31 -16.09
N MET A 61 -31.45 29.79 -17.32
CA MET A 61 -30.91 28.45 -17.58
C MET A 61 -29.39 28.42 -17.44
N GLU A 62 -28.69 29.42 -17.97
CA GLU A 62 -27.23 29.56 -17.82
C GLU A 62 -26.81 29.65 -16.35
N ASP A 63 -27.48 30.47 -15.54
CA ASP A 63 -27.20 30.59 -14.10
C ASP A 63 -27.45 29.27 -13.35
N LYS A 64 -28.48 28.50 -13.74
CA LYS A 64 -28.75 27.16 -13.18
C LYS A 64 -27.71 26.13 -13.59
N LEU A 65 -27.24 26.17 -14.84
CA LEU A 65 -26.18 25.29 -15.32
C LEU A 65 -24.84 25.63 -14.64
N ALA A 66 -24.51 26.90 -14.52
CA ALA A 66 -23.29 27.37 -13.85
C ALA A 66 -23.26 26.98 -12.37
N SER A 67 -24.37 27.18 -11.64
CA SER A 67 -24.48 26.77 -10.24
C SER A 67 -24.52 25.25 -10.06
N GLY A 68 -25.16 24.52 -10.98
CA GLY A 68 -25.13 23.05 -11.02
C GLY A 68 -23.71 22.51 -11.22
N LEU A 69 -22.97 23.05 -12.19
CA LEU A 69 -21.58 22.70 -12.45
C LEU A 69 -20.66 23.05 -11.27
N ALA A 70 -20.81 24.23 -10.66
CA ALA A 70 -20.04 24.61 -9.49
C ALA A 70 -20.30 23.69 -8.28
N SER A 71 -21.55 23.26 -8.10
CA SER A 71 -21.93 22.32 -7.04
C SER A 71 -21.36 20.93 -7.28
N ILE A 72 -21.44 20.43 -8.52
CA ILE A 72 -20.84 19.15 -8.93
C ILE A 72 -19.33 19.19 -8.76
N GLN A 73 -18.66 20.27 -9.19
CA GLN A 73 -17.21 20.44 -9.05
C GLN A 73 -16.80 20.45 -7.58
N LYS A 74 -17.52 21.18 -6.72
CA LYS A 74 -17.24 21.22 -5.28
C LYS A 74 -17.46 19.87 -4.61
N GLU A 75 -18.50 19.15 -4.99
CA GLU A 75 -18.77 17.81 -4.48
C GLU A 75 -17.72 16.80 -4.96
N SER A 76 -17.28 16.89 -6.23
CA SER A 76 -16.21 16.04 -6.75
C SER A 76 -14.87 16.34 -6.09
N ASP A 77 -14.54 17.61 -5.88
CA ASP A 77 -13.30 18.02 -5.21
C ASP A 77 -13.28 17.56 -3.76
N SER A 78 -14.41 17.66 -3.05
CA SER A 78 -14.55 17.13 -1.69
C SER A 78 -14.37 15.61 -1.65
N LYS A 79 -15.06 14.87 -2.53
CA LYS A 79 -14.95 13.40 -2.61
C LYS A 79 -13.53 12.95 -2.96
N LEU A 80 -12.83 13.70 -3.82
CA LEU A 80 -11.46 13.41 -4.22
C LEU A 80 -10.48 13.71 -3.08
N ALA A 81 -10.69 14.81 -2.34
CA ALA A 81 -9.92 15.11 -1.14
C ALA A 81 -10.10 14.04 -0.05
N ASP A 82 -11.34 13.61 0.20
CA ASP A 82 -11.66 12.55 1.18
C ASP A 82 -11.04 11.21 0.76
N ALA A 83 -11.14 10.84 -0.52
CA ALA A 83 -10.53 9.62 -1.05
C ALA A 83 -9.00 9.64 -0.94
N LYS A 84 -8.37 10.81 -1.18
CA LYS A 84 -6.93 10.97 -1.03
C LYS A 84 -6.50 10.86 0.44
N ALA A 85 -7.24 11.48 1.35
CA ALA A 85 -6.98 11.39 2.79
C ALA A 85 -7.15 9.96 3.32
N ASP A 86 -8.20 9.25 2.90
CA ASP A 86 -8.42 7.83 3.27
C ASP A 86 -7.32 6.93 2.71
N MET A 87 -6.88 7.16 1.46
CA MET A 87 -5.77 6.42 0.86
C MET A 87 -4.44 6.70 1.57
N GLU A 88 -4.13 7.95 1.90
CA GLU A 88 -2.92 8.32 2.64
C GLU A 88 -2.93 7.71 4.05
N ALA A 89 -4.07 7.71 4.74
CA ALA A 89 -4.23 7.08 6.05
C ALA A 89 -4.04 5.56 5.98
N LYS A 90 -4.63 4.90 4.97
CA LYS A 90 -4.45 3.45 4.74
C LYS A 90 -2.99 3.11 4.43
N MET A 91 -2.33 3.88 3.57
CA MET A 91 -0.91 3.68 3.23
C MET A 91 0.01 3.89 4.43
N ALA A 92 -0.29 4.85 5.30
CA ALA A 92 0.47 5.06 6.54
C ALA A 92 0.28 3.89 7.51
N ALA A 93 -0.95 3.42 7.72
CA ALA A 93 -1.25 2.28 8.58
C ALA A 93 -0.62 0.97 8.06
N GLU A 94 -0.67 0.74 6.75
CA GLU A 94 -0.08 -0.45 6.12
C GLU A 94 1.45 -0.43 6.17
N LYS A 95 2.09 0.75 6.04
CA LYS A 95 3.53 0.91 6.25
C LYS A 95 3.96 0.58 7.68
N GLU A 96 3.25 1.07 8.69
CA GLU A 96 3.57 0.76 10.07
C GLU A 96 3.35 -0.72 10.39
N LYS A 97 2.24 -1.29 9.91
CA LYS A 97 2.00 -2.73 10.05
C LYS A 97 3.09 -3.57 9.37
N MET A 98 3.52 -3.19 8.16
CA MET A 98 4.60 -3.88 7.46
C MET A 98 5.93 -3.78 8.21
N LYS A 99 6.24 -2.64 8.84
CA LYS A 99 7.44 -2.49 9.68
C LYS A 99 7.37 -3.39 10.92
N GLU A 100 6.23 -3.43 11.60
CA GLU A 100 6.02 -4.29 12.77
C GLU A 100 6.11 -5.77 12.39
N GLU A 101 5.45 -6.20 11.31
CA GLU A 101 5.51 -7.58 10.82
C GLU A 101 6.93 -7.97 10.39
N MET A 102 7.67 -7.07 9.73
CA MET A 102 9.08 -7.29 9.36
C MET A 102 9.98 -7.39 10.59
N ALA A 103 9.79 -6.52 11.59
CA ALA A 103 10.54 -6.56 12.82
C ALA A 103 10.26 -7.85 13.61
N ALA A 104 9.00 -8.28 13.66
CA ALA A 104 8.60 -9.53 14.30
C ALA A 104 9.21 -10.75 13.59
N LYS A 105 9.16 -10.81 12.26
CA LYS A 105 9.79 -11.88 11.47
C LYS A 105 11.31 -11.91 11.67
N LEU A 106 11.96 -10.75 11.63
CA LEU A 106 13.41 -10.65 11.86
C LEU A 106 13.78 -11.15 13.27
N ALA A 107 12.98 -10.79 14.28
CA ALA A 107 13.19 -11.27 15.66
C ALA A 107 12.98 -12.78 15.77
N GLU A 108 11.97 -13.34 15.10
CA GLU A 108 11.69 -14.77 15.07
C GLU A 108 12.83 -15.55 14.40
N GLU A 109 13.26 -15.14 13.20
CA GLU A 109 14.38 -15.75 12.48
C GLU A 109 15.68 -15.67 13.28
N THR A 110 15.95 -14.51 13.90
CA THR A 110 17.11 -14.32 14.78
C THR A 110 17.09 -15.29 15.96
N LYS A 111 15.94 -15.45 16.61
CA LYS A 111 15.78 -16.36 17.74
C LYS A 111 15.94 -17.82 17.31
N ALA A 112 15.32 -18.22 16.21
CA ALA A 112 15.41 -19.57 15.67
C ALA A 112 16.86 -19.92 15.31
N LEU A 113 17.56 -19.03 14.60
CA LEU A 113 18.94 -19.22 14.19
C LEU A 113 19.88 -19.28 15.39
N LYS A 114 19.71 -18.39 16.37
CA LYS A 114 20.49 -18.40 17.61
C LYS A 114 20.32 -19.73 18.36
N ASN A 115 19.09 -20.23 18.46
CA ASN A 115 18.83 -21.52 19.11
C ASN A 115 19.50 -22.69 18.36
N GLN A 116 19.47 -22.68 17.03
CA GLN A 116 20.14 -23.69 16.22
C GLN A 116 21.66 -23.69 16.45
N PHE A 117 22.28 -22.51 16.52
CA PHE A 117 23.71 -22.38 16.80
C PHE A 117 24.06 -22.79 18.23
N LEU A 118 23.25 -22.43 19.23
CA LEU A 118 23.45 -22.87 20.61
C LEU A 118 23.38 -24.39 20.74
N ALA A 119 22.39 -25.04 20.12
CA ALA A 119 22.26 -26.49 20.11
C ALA A 119 23.45 -27.17 19.43
N SER A 120 23.87 -26.65 18.27
CA SER A 120 25.03 -27.17 17.52
C SER A 120 26.32 -27.04 18.34
N ASN A 121 26.53 -25.90 18.99
CA ASN A 121 27.70 -25.65 19.81
C ASN A 121 27.74 -26.55 21.06
N ALA A 122 26.60 -26.76 21.72
CA ALA A 122 26.49 -27.69 22.85
C ALA A 122 26.82 -29.13 22.46
N SER A 123 26.34 -29.60 21.30
CA SER A 123 26.65 -30.92 20.76
C SER A 123 28.14 -31.08 20.45
N LEU A 124 28.75 -30.08 19.81
CA LEU A 124 30.18 -30.08 19.51
C LEU A 124 31.04 -30.06 20.78
N LYS A 125 30.64 -29.27 21.79
CA LYS A 125 31.34 -29.21 23.08
C LYS A 125 31.33 -30.58 23.78
N SER A 126 30.18 -31.24 23.84
CA SER A 126 30.06 -32.59 24.41
C SER A 126 30.95 -33.62 23.70
N GLN A 127 31.01 -33.55 22.36
CA GLN A 127 31.90 -34.40 21.58
C GLN A 127 33.37 -34.09 21.80
N PHE A 128 33.73 -32.81 21.93
CA PHE A 128 35.09 -32.39 22.26
C PHE A 128 35.52 -32.89 23.64
N ASP A 129 34.65 -32.77 24.64
CA ASP A 129 34.91 -33.28 25.99
C ASP A 129 35.10 -34.81 25.95
N SER A 130 34.25 -35.52 25.20
CA SER A 130 34.38 -36.97 24.96
C SER A 130 35.68 -37.34 24.23
N LEU A 131 36.11 -36.52 23.27
CA LEU A 131 37.35 -36.71 22.52
C LEU A 131 38.57 -36.51 23.42
N LYS A 132 38.52 -35.47 24.26
CA LYS A 132 39.56 -35.15 25.24
C LYS A 132 39.70 -36.28 26.25
N GLU A 133 38.60 -36.77 26.81
CA GLU A 133 38.61 -37.93 27.71
C GLU A 133 39.21 -39.17 27.05
N LYS A 134 38.80 -39.47 25.82
CA LYS A 134 39.37 -40.59 25.05
C LYS A 134 40.86 -40.42 24.86
N TYR A 135 41.32 -39.25 24.44
CA TYR A 135 42.73 -38.95 24.28
C TYR A 135 43.50 -39.17 25.58
N GLU A 136 43.04 -38.59 26.70
CA GLU A 136 43.68 -38.75 28.01
C GLU A 136 43.76 -40.22 28.44
N SER A 137 42.76 -41.04 28.11
CA SER A 137 42.74 -42.48 28.44
C SER A 137 43.72 -43.33 27.62
N VAL A 138 44.16 -42.84 26.44
CA VAL A 138 45.03 -43.60 25.53
C VAL A 138 46.40 -42.96 25.31
N LYS A 139 46.63 -41.72 25.75
CA LYS A 139 47.85 -40.95 25.43
C LYS A 139 49.15 -41.70 25.74
N ASP A 140 49.19 -42.44 26.85
CA ASP A 140 50.38 -43.20 27.28
C ASP A 140 50.64 -44.46 26.45
N LYS A 141 49.67 -44.85 25.60
CA LYS A 141 49.74 -46.01 24.69
C LYS A 141 49.94 -45.59 23.23
N LEU A 142 49.93 -44.29 22.96
CA LEU A 142 50.09 -43.75 21.61
C LEU A 142 51.57 -43.52 21.32
N PRO A 143 51.99 -43.64 20.05
CA PRO A 143 53.32 -43.21 19.62
C PRO A 143 53.55 -41.71 19.90
N ASP A 144 54.77 -41.33 20.26
CA ASP A 144 55.12 -39.94 20.62
C ASP A 144 54.72 -38.92 19.55
N ASN A 145 54.87 -39.27 18.27
CA ASN A 145 54.49 -38.39 17.15
C ASN A 145 52.98 -38.12 17.10
N VAL A 146 52.16 -39.09 17.52
CA VAL A 146 50.70 -38.93 17.62
C VAL A 146 50.35 -38.07 18.82
N VAL A 147 51.00 -38.31 19.97
CA VAL A 147 50.81 -37.52 21.20
C VAL A 147 51.12 -36.05 20.97
N GLU A 148 52.25 -35.74 20.32
CA GLU A 148 52.66 -34.38 19.98
C GLU A 148 51.64 -33.69 19.07
N THR A 149 51.23 -34.36 18.00
CA THR A 149 50.27 -33.80 17.04
C THR A 149 48.90 -33.55 17.67
N VAL A 150 48.37 -34.51 18.44
CA VAL A 150 47.06 -34.36 19.10
C VAL A 150 47.12 -33.29 20.20
N SER A 151 48.22 -33.20 20.95
CA SER A 151 48.41 -32.15 21.96
C SER A 151 48.44 -30.75 21.37
N ALA A 152 48.91 -30.59 20.13
CA ALA A 152 48.89 -29.32 19.41
C ALA A 152 47.48 -28.99 18.87
N LYS A 153 46.75 -30.00 18.39
CA LYS A 153 45.43 -29.84 17.74
C LYS A 153 44.27 -29.67 18.71
N LEU A 154 44.31 -30.28 19.89
CA LEU A 154 43.25 -30.17 20.88
C LEU A 154 43.01 -28.71 21.35
N PRO A 155 44.05 -27.91 21.64
CA PRO A 155 43.89 -26.47 21.92
C PRO A 155 43.31 -25.67 20.74
N GLU A 156 43.71 -25.96 19.49
CA GLU A 156 43.13 -25.31 18.31
C GLU A 156 41.62 -25.55 18.22
N LEU A 157 41.19 -26.79 18.47
CA LEU A 157 39.77 -27.15 18.49
C LEU A 157 39.03 -26.46 19.64
N ALA A 158 39.61 -26.44 20.85
CA ALA A 158 39.05 -25.73 21.99
C ALA A 158 38.86 -24.23 21.71
N SER A 159 39.84 -23.60 21.07
CA SER A 159 39.76 -22.20 20.65
C SER A 159 38.66 -21.98 19.61
N SER A 160 38.55 -22.86 18.61
CA SER A 160 37.51 -22.78 17.57
C SER A 160 36.10 -22.88 18.16
N LEU A 161 35.90 -23.78 19.13
CA LEU A 161 34.64 -23.91 19.87
C LEU A 161 34.34 -22.67 20.73
N GLY A 162 35.36 -22.11 21.39
CA GLY A 162 35.23 -20.84 22.12
C GLY A 162 34.86 -19.67 21.21
N ASN A 163 35.39 -19.63 19.98
CA ASN A 163 35.03 -18.64 18.97
C ASN A 163 33.56 -18.77 18.56
N LEU A 164 33.08 -19.99 18.29
CA LEU A 164 31.67 -20.26 17.95
C LEU A 164 30.71 -19.82 19.07
N GLU A 165 31.09 -20.09 20.32
CA GLU A 165 30.33 -19.67 21.51
C GLU A 165 30.29 -18.14 21.63
N SER A 166 31.43 -17.48 21.44
CA SER A 166 31.54 -16.01 21.48
C SER A 166 30.74 -15.34 20.35
N ILE A 167 30.81 -15.88 19.13
CA ILE A 167 30.06 -15.40 17.97
C ILE A 167 28.55 -15.51 18.24
N THR A 168 28.08 -16.66 18.73
CA THR A 168 26.65 -16.89 18.96
C THR A 168 26.09 -16.09 20.14
N SER A 169 26.87 -15.93 21.21
CA SER A 169 26.43 -15.25 22.44
C SER A 169 26.38 -13.73 22.28
N LYS A 170 27.36 -13.13 21.59
CA LYS A 170 27.51 -11.68 21.46
C LYS A 170 26.77 -11.07 20.28
N PHE A 171 26.44 -11.87 19.27
CA PHE A 171 25.84 -11.32 18.06
C PHE A 171 24.34 -11.06 18.27
N ASN A 172 23.93 -9.83 17.97
CA ASN A 172 22.54 -9.38 17.95
C ASN A 172 22.31 -8.58 16.65
N PRO A 173 21.81 -9.22 15.58
CA PRO A 173 21.60 -8.54 14.31
C PRO A 173 20.47 -7.52 14.43
N SER A 174 20.70 -6.35 13.85
CA SER A 174 19.68 -5.33 13.61
C SER A 174 19.14 -5.36 12.17
N SER A 175 19.75 -6.16 11.29
CA SER A 175 19.34 -6.32 9.89
C SER A 175 19.56 -7.76 9.38
N LEU A 176 18.94 -8.07 8.24
CA LEU A 176 19.09 -9.37 7.55
C LEU A 176 20.53 -9.60 7.05
N GLU A 177 21.21 -8.54 6.63
CA GLU A 177 22.60 -8.57 6.15
C GLU A 177 23.54 -9.01 7.27
N GLN A 178 23.36 -8.45 8.47
CA GLN A 178 24.11 -8.86 9.65
C GLN A 178 23.81 -10.32 10.03
N LEU A 179 22.55 -10.78 9.88
CA LEU A 179 22.19 -12.18 10.11
C LEU A 179 22.93 -13.13 9.15
N LYS A 180 23.03 -12.76 7.87
CA LYS A 180 23.80 -13.51 6.86
C LYS A 180 25.28 -13.53 7.16
N GLU A 181 25.87 -12.40 7.55
CA GLU A 181 27.27 -12.32 7.96
C GLU A 181 27.57 -13.23 9.17
N LEU A 182 26.70 -13.22 10.19
CA LEU A 182 26.79 -14.13 11.32
C LEU A 182 26.79 -15.58 10.86
N GLN A 183 25.83 -15.94 10.01
CA GLN A 183 25.69 -17.30 9.50
C GLN A 183 26.95 -17.74 8.77
N THR A 184 27.48 -16.91 7.86
CA THR A 184 28.72 -17.20 7.14
C THR A 184 29.91 -17.37 8.08
N LYS A 185 30.09 -16.44 9.04
CA LYS A 185 31.20 -16.50 9.98
C LYS A 185 31.11 -17.74 10.87
N TYR A 186 29.93 -18.05 11.40
CA TYR A 186 29.69 -19.23 12.21
C TYR A 186 29.96 -20.52 11.40
N GLN A 187 29.51 -20.60 10.15
CA GLN A 187 29.79 -21.76 9.29
C GLN A 187 31.28 -21.94 9.01
N SER A 188 32.03 -20.85 8.80
CA SER A 188 33.48 -20.90 8.60
C SER A 188 34.22 -21.44 9.83
N GLU A 189 33.92 -20.90 11.02
CA GLU A 189 34.52 -21.36 12.28
C GLU A 189 34.10 -22.81 12.62
N LEU A 190 32.88 -23.21 12.27
CA LEU A 190 32.40 -24.57 12.45
C LEU A 190 33.12 -25.54 11.50
N ALA A 191 33.37 -25.16 10.26
CA ALA A 191 34.16 -25.95 9.32
C ALA A 191 35.61 -26.13 9.80
N LEU A 192 36.21 -25.07 10.36
CA LEU A 192 37.53 -25.12 10.97
C LEU A 192 37.55 -26.11 12.15
N ALA A 193 36.60 -25.97 13.09
CA ALA A 193 36.47 -26.87 14.23
C ALA A 193 36.31 -28.33 13.80
N LYS A 194 35.43 -28.60 12.83
CA LYS A 194 35.24 -29.94 12.27
C LYS A 194 36.53 -30.51 11.68
N LYS A 195 37.24 -29.73 10.86
CA LYS A 195 38.49 -30.15 10.24
C LYS A 195 39.54 -30.53 11.28
N VAL A 196 39.74 -29.70 12.30
CA VAL A 196 40.69 -29.98 13.38
C VAL A 196 40.28 -31.25 14.13
N ALA A 197 38.98 -31.42 14.41
CA ALA A 197 38.48 -32.60 15.10
C ALA A 197 38.64 -33.90 14.26
N ASP A 198 38.39 -33.84 12.95
CA ASP A 198 38.62 -34.97 12.04
C ASP A 198 40.10 -35.33 11.97
N GLU A 199 41.00 -34.35 11.95
CA GLU A 199 42.45 -34.59 12.02
C GLU A 199 42.83 -35.30 13.33
N VAL A 200 42.29 -34.87 14.47
CA VAL A 200 42.50 -35.54 15.76
C VAL A 200 41.95 -36.97 15.75
N LEU A 201 40.74 -37.19 15.25
CA LEU A 201 40.12 -38.52 15.21
C LEU A 201 40.86 -39.48 14.28
N LYS A 202 41.39 -38.98 13.15
CA LYS A 202 42.23 -39.76 12.24
C LYS A 202 43.51 -40.20 12.93
N LEU A 203 44.16 -39.32 13.69
CA LEU A 203 45.35 -39.63 14.48
C LEU A 203 45.07 -40.66 15.60
N LEU A 204 43.85 -40.64 16.15
CA LEU A 204 43.38 -41.62 17.13
C LEU A 204 42.82 -42.92 16.52
N GLY A 205 42.85 -43.06 15.19
CA GLY A 205 42.36 -44.24 14.47
C GLY A 205 40.84 -44.44 14.52
N LYS A 206 40.06 -43.41 14.86
CA LYS A 206 38.61 -43.50 15.12
C LYS A 206 37.70 -42.97 14.00
N GLY A 207 38.24 -42.60 12.84
CA GLY A 207 37.44 -42.14 11.69
C GLY A 207 37.16 -40.63 11.71
N SER A 208 35.92 -40.21 11.40
CA SER A 208 35.50 -38.80 11.30
C SER A 208 34.51 -38.41 12.40
N LEU A 209 34.47 -37.12 12.76
CA LEU A 209 33.55 -36.51 13.70
C LEU A 209 32.08 -36.70 13.31
N GLU A 210 31.77 -36.80 12.01
CA GLU A 210 30.41 -37.06 11.54
C GLU A 210 29.86 -38.41 12.00
N SER A 211 30.73 -39.39 12.27
CA SER A 211 30.32 -40.66 12.87
C SER A 211 29.94 -40.53 14.35
N MET A 212 30.28 -39.41 14.99
CA MET A 212 30.00 -39.09 16.39
C MET A 212 28.91 -38.03 16.58
N LEU A 213 28.53 -37.32 15.51
CA LEU A 213 27.43 -36.36 15.53
C LEU A 213 26.08 -37.10 15.54
N PRO A 214 25.13 -36.74 16.42
CA PRO A 214 23.74 -37.16 16.26
C PRO A 214 23.23 -36.67 14.90
N LYS A 215 22.53 -37.53 14.16
CA LYS A 215 21.83 -37.09 12.94
C LYS A 215 20.76 -36.07 13.35
N LEU A 216 20.92 -34.83 12.88
CA LEU A 216 19.91 -33.77 12.95
C LEU A 216 18.72 -34.11 12.07
#